data_AF-A0A0L6UTP5-F1
#
_entry.id   AF-A0A0L6UTP5-F1
#
_cell.length_a   1.000
_cell.length_b   1.000
_cell.length_c   1.000
_cell.angle_alpha   90.00
_cell.angle_beta   90.00
_cell.angle_gamma   90.00
#
_symmetry.space_group_name_H-M   'P 1'
#
loop_
_entity.id
_entity.type
_entity.pdbx_description
1 polymer ?
#
loop_
_entity_poly.entity_id
_entity_poly.type
_entity_poly.pdbx_seq_one_letter_code
_entity_poly.pdbx_strand_id
1 'polypeptide(L)'
;DYHSGQLYWIRKLLLVKMENDNILEHVDTMAKYHERLNFLVTPAKPLTPDDVHSAALISSIPQDWLHYVFSLMNQDGVKTEAIFLALKNKYTRRKSKAPFGGEGFLQVLLHSCCSSR
;
A
#
# COMPACT_ATOMS: atom_id res chain seq x y z
N ASP A 1 0.11 1.29 19.02
CA ASP A 1 -0.68 0.35 18.19
C ASP A 1 -0.44 0.57 16.71
N TYR A 2 0.13 -0.44 16.05
CA TYR A 2 0.57 -0.45 14.65
C TYR A 2 -0.58 -0.68 13.63
N HIS A 3 -1.83 -0.67 14.11
CA HIS A 3 -3.01 -1.15 13.39
C HIS A 3 -4.14 -0.11 13.26
N SER A 4 -3.85 1.19 13.48
CA SER A 4 -4.88 2.20 13.74
C SER A 4 -4.99 3.30 12.68
N GLY A 5 -4.22 3.26 11.59
CA GLY A 5 -4.19 4.32 10.56
C GLY A 5 -5.24 4.15 9.46
N GLN A 6 -5.67 5.26 8.85
CA GLN A 6 -6.59 5.26 7.69
C GLN A 6 -6.03 4.41 6.54
N LEU A 7 -4.73 4.57 6.21
CA LEU A 7 -4.03 3.78 5.19
C LEU A 7 -4.08 2.27 5.42
N TYR A 8 -4.02 1.83 6.69
CA TYR A 8 -4.11 0.41 7.04
C TYR A 8 -5.48 -0.16 6.68
N TRP A 9 -6.56 0.54 7.05
CA TRP A 9 -7.92 0.07 6.78
C TRP A 9 -8.31 0.17 5.31
N ILE A 10 -7.87 1.21 4.58
CA ILE A 10 -8.03 1.29 3.12
C ILE A 10 -7.36 0.09 2.47
N ARG A 11 -6.13 -0.24 2.88
CA ARG A 11 -5.41 -1.40 2.37
C ARG A 11 -6.14 -2.71 2.67
N LYS A 12 -6.70 -2.88 3.88
CA LYS A 12 -7.47 -4.07 4.24
C LYS A 12 -8.72 -4.23 3.35
N LEU A 13 -9.40 -3.13 3.04
CA LEU A 13 -10.52 -3.11 2.09
C LEU A 13 -10.08 -3.46 0.65
N LEU A 14 -8.91 -2.99 0.21
CA LEU A 14 -8.39 -3.30 -1.13
C LEU A 14 -7.91 -4.75 -1.30
N LEU A 15 -7.41 -5.36 -0.23
CA LEU A 15 -6.80 -6.69 -0.28
C LEU A 15 -7.73 -7.84 0.09
N VAL A 16 -8.82 -7.56 0.82
CA VAL A 16 -9.76 -8.62 1.20
C VAL A 16 -10.41 -9.20 -0.06
N LYS A 17 -10.36 -10.52 -0.17
CA LYS A 17 -10.98 -11.28 -1.24
C LYS A 17 -11.90 -12.31 -0.62
N MET A 18 -12.87 -12.76 -1.40
CA MET A 18 -13.70 -13.88 -1.01
C MET A 18 -12.85 -15.17 -1.10
N GLU A 19 -12.68 -15.87 0.02
CA GLU A 19 -11.85 -17.08 0.11
C GLU A 19 -12.69 -18.37 0.13
N ASN A 20 -13.98 -18.26 0.47
CA ASN A 20 -14.94 -19.34 0.58
C ASN A 20 -16.26 -18.93 -0.10
N ASP A 21 -17.20 -19.86 -0.27
CA ASP A 21 -18.50 -19.55 -0.89
C ASP A 21 -19.48 -18.82 0.07
N ASN A 22 -18.98 -18.30 1.20
CA ASN A 22 -19.79 -17.60 2.19
C ASN A 22 -19.78 -16.09 1.96
N ILE A 23 -20.63 -15.64 1.04
CA ILE A 23 -20.75 -14.22 0.71
C ILE A 23 -21.17 -13.36 1.91
N LEU A 24 -21.99 -13.88 2.83
CA LEU A 24 -22.47 -13.13 3.99
C LEU A 24 -21.32 -12.80 4.94
N GLU A 25 -20.46 -13.78 5.23
CA GLU A 25 -19.27 -13.58 6.06
C GLU A 25 -18.27 -12.60 5.42
N HIS A 26 -18.12 -12.66 4.09
CA HIS A 26 -17.29 -11.72 3.36
C HIS A 26 -17.83 -10.28 3.47
N VAL A 27 -19.14 -10.09 3.28
CA VAL A 27 -19.81 -8.77 3.42
C VAL A 27 -19.69 -8.24 4.85
N ASP A 28 -19.89 -9.09 5.86
CA ASP A 28 -19.72 -8.70 7.27
C ASP A 28 -18.28 -8.28 7.59
N THR A 29 -17.30 -8.96 7.00
CA THR A 29 -15.88 -8.60 7.16
C THR A 29 -15.57 -7.24 6.54
N MET A 30 -16.07 -7.02 5.32
CA MET A 30 -15.97 -5.73 4.62
C MET A 30 -16.63 -4.60 5.42
N ALA A 31 -17.81 -4.83 5.99
CA ALA A 31 -18.53 -3.86 6.81
C ALA A 31 -17.72 -3.46 8.05
N LYS A 32 -17.13 -4.44 8.76
CA LYS A 32 -16.26 -4.17 9.92
C LYS A 32 -15.05 -3.31 9.55
N TYR A 33 -14.44 -3.54 8.39
CA TYR A 33 -13.30 -2.72 7.94
C TYR A 33 -13.74 -1.29 7.59
N HIS A 34 -14.89 -1.15 6.94
CA HIS A 34 -15.50 0.16 6.66
C HIS A 34 -15.80 0.94 7.94
N GLU A 35 -16.41 0.31 8.96
CA GLU A 35 -16.70 0.96 10.24
C GLU A 35 -15.43 1.49 10.92
N ARG A 36 -14.35 0.70 10.90
CA ARG A 36 -13.06 1.11 11.46
C ARG A 36 -12.45 2.27 10.69
N LEU A 37 -12.56 2.28 9.37
CA LEU A 37 -12.11 3.42 8.56
C LEU A 37 -12.96 4.66 8.85
N ASN A 38 -14.28 4.53 8.89
CA ASN A 38 -15.20 5.63 9.14
C ASN A 38 -14.96 6.28 10.51
N PHE A 39 -14.66 5.49 11.55
CA PHE A 39 -14.28 6.01 12.86
C PHE A 39 -13.02 6.90 12.83
N LEU A 40 -12.10 6.65 11.90
CA LEU A 40 -10.85 7.40 11.77
C LEU A 40 -10.96 8.60 10.84
N VAL A 41 -12.00 8.68 10.00
CA VAL A 41 -12.25 9.82 9.13
C VAL A 41 -12.99 10.88 9.94
N THR A 42 -12.34 12.02 10.13
CA THR A 42 -12.90 13.15 10.88
C THR A 42 -12.83 14.42 10.03
N PRO A 43 -13.60 15.48 10.34
CA PRO A 43 -13.47 16.74 9.62
C PRO A 43 -12.06 17.34 9.68
N ALA A 44 -11.32 17.09 10.77
CA ALA A 44 -9.92 17.52 10.92
C ALA A 44 -8.93 16.64 10.14
N LYS A 45 -9.32 15.41 9.80
CA LYS A 45 -8.50 14.43 9.09
C LYS A 45 -9.36 13.71 8.04
N PRO A 46 -9.75 14.41 6.96
CA PRO A 46 -10.56 13.82 5.91
C PRO A 46 -9.75 12.77 5.14
N LEU A 47 -10.46 11.87 4.47
CA LEU A 47 -9.84 10.98 3.49
C LEU A 47 -9.45 11.78 2.25
N THR A 48 -8.21 11.66 1.80
CA THR A 48 -7.71 12.36 0.60
C THR A 48 -7.43 11.38 -0.55
N PRO A 49 -7.38 11.86 -1.81
CA PRO A 49 -6.94 11.03 -2.93
C PRO A 49 -5.53 10.44 -2.74
N ASP A 50 -4.65 11.18 -2.03
CA ASP A 50 -3.29 10.74 -1.72
C ASP A 50 -3.28 9.51 -0.80
N ASP A 51 -4.25 9.40 0.12
CA ASP A 51 -4.39 8.22 0.98
C ASP A 51 -4.73 6.98 0.16
N VAL A 52 -5.64 7.11 -0.80
CA VAL A 52 -6.04 6.02 -1.71
C VAL A 52 -4.86 5.61 -2.60
N HIS A 53 -4.16 6.59 -3.20
CA HIS A 53 -2.97 6.33 -4.02
C HIS A 53 -1.90 5.59 -3.20
N SER A 54 -1.60 6.09 -2.00
CA SER A 54 -0.61 5.48 -1.12
C SER A 54 -0.99 4.05 -0.72
N ALA A 55 -2.26 3.81 -0.37
CA ALA A 55 -2.75 2.47 -0.03
C ALA A 55 -2.69 1.51 -1.21
N ALA A 56 -3.02 1.95 -2.43
CA ALA A 56 -2.92 1.15 -3.65
C ALA A 56 -1.46 0.78 -3.96
N LEU A 57 -0.54 1.77 -3.93
CA LEU A 57 0.88 1.54 -4.13
C LEU A 57 1.42 0.51 -3.13
N ILE A 58 1.09 0.68 -1.84
CA ILE A 58 1.52 -0.24 -0.77
C ILE A 58 0.91 -1.65 -0.94
N SER A 59 -0.29 -1.74 -1.48
CA SER A 59 -0.95 -3.03 -1.76
C SER A 59 -0.33 -3.77 -2.94
N SER A 60 0.30 -3.05 -3.87
CA SER A 60 0.94 -3.62 -5.06
C SER A 60 2.38 -4.11 -4.85
N ILE A 61 3.01 -3.78 -3.73
CA ILE A 61 4.42 -4.16 -3.45
C ILE A 61 4.50 -5.48 -2.67
N PRO A 62 5.55 -6.31 -2.87
CA PRO A 62 5.70 -7.57 -2.17
C PRO A 62 5.85 -7.41 -0.65
N GLN A 63 5.42 -8.42 0.11
CA GLN A 63 5.43 -8.43 1.58
C GLN A 63 6.80 -8.05 2.18
N ASP A 64 7.89 -8.53 1.57
CA ASP A 64 9.27 -8.27 2.01
C ASP A 64 9.70 -6.80 1.94
N TRP A 65 8.97 -5.98 1.19
CA TRP A 65 9.19 -4.53 1.10
C TRP A 65 8.34 -3.76 2.14
N LEU A 66 7.27 -4.37 2.64
CA LEU A 66 6.31 -3.70 3.53
C LEU A 66 6.91 -3.29 4.86
N HIS A 67 7.80 -4.10 5.43
CA HIS A 67 8.46 -3.77 6.71
C HIS A 67 9.14 -2.40 6.70
N TYR A 68 9.60 -1.92 5.53
CA TYR A 68 10.24 -0.61 5.39
C TYR A 68 9.27 0.55 5.28
N VAL A 69 8.04 0.28 4.85
CA VAL A 69 7.01 1.30 4.62
C VAL A 69 6.09 1.39 5.83
N PHE A 70 5.86 0.29 6.54
CA PHE A 70 4.93 0.23 7.65
C PHE A 70 5.35 1.07 8.86
N SER A 71 6.66 1.29 9.07
CA SER A 71 7.15 2.21 10.10
C SER A 71 6.74 3.67 9.81
N LEU A 72 6.54 4.01 8.54
CA LEU A 72 6.06 5.32 8.09
C LEU A 72 4.54 5.39 8.12
N MET A 73 3.82 4.30 7.80
CA MET A 73 2.36 4.26 7.77
C MET A 73 1.66 4.60 9.10
N ASN A 74 2.37 4.48 10.22
CA ASN A 74 1.85 4.79 11.56
C ASN A 74 2.12 6.22 12.02
N GLN A 75 2.81 7.03 11.21
CA GLN A 75 3.00 8.44 11.49
C GLN A 75 1.86 9.24 10.87
N ASP A 76 1.29 10.16 11.64
CA ASP A 76 0.23 11.03 11.13
C ASP A 76 0.78 11.96 10.04
N GLY A 77 0.04 12.07 8.93
CA GLY A 77 0.36 13.01 7.85
C GLY A 77 1.52 12.60 6.95
N VAL A 78 1.88 11.32 6.89
CA VAL A 78 2.87 10.83 5.93
C VAL A 78 2.37 11.04 4.50
N LYS A 79 3.02 11.98 3.82
CA LYS A 79 2.78 12.27 2.41
C LYS A 79 3.26 11.09 1.57
N THR A 80 2.55 10.81 0.48
CA THR A 80 2.91 9.79 -0.53
C THR A 80 4.38 9.86 -0.95
N GLU A 81 4.93 11.08 -1.01
CA GLU A 81 6.34 11.33 -1.31
C GLU A 81 7.31 10.61 -0.35
N ALA A 82 7.01 10.57 0.96
CA ALA A 82 7.87 9.92 1.93
C ALA A 82 7.89 8.39 1.76
N ILE A 83 6.74 7.80 1.39
CA ILE A 83 6.63 6.38 1.04
C ILE A 83 7.46 6.10 -0.22
N PHE A 84 7.35 6.97 -1.24
CA PHE A 84 8.09 6.83 -2.49
C PHE A 84 9.61 6.93 -2.28
N LEU A 85 10.07 7.91 -1.49
CA LEU A 85 11.48 8.06 -1.13
C LEU A 85 12.02 6.86 -0.36
N ALA A 86 11.24 6.30 0.59
CA ALA A 86 11.63 5.11 1.32
C ALA A 86 11.80 3.89 0.39
N LEU A 87 10.88 3.70 -0.56
CA LEU A 87 10.96 2.65 -1.57
C LEU A 87 12.18 2.82 -2.49
N LYS A 88 12.43 4.06 -2.97
CA LYS A 88 13.62 4.37 -3.79
C LYS A 88 14.92 4.08 -3.03
N ASN A 89 15.02 4.51 -1.78
CA ASN A 89 16.20 4.28 -0.94
C ASN A 89 16.44 2.77 -0.70
N LYS A 90 15.36 2.01 -0.44
CA LYS A 90 15.42 0.56 -0.27
C LYS A 90 15.91 -0.15 -1.53
N TYR A 91 15.40 0.26 -2.69
CA TYR A 91 15.83 -0.23 -3.99
C TYR A 91 17.32 0.04 -4.22
N THR A 92 17.79 1.28 -4.03
CA THR A 92 19.21 1.64 -4.20
C THR A 92 20.11 0.81 -3.28
N ARG A 93 19.73 0.59 -2.02
CA ARG A 93 20.48 -0.26 -1.07
C ARG A 93 20.54 -1.73 -1.49
N ARG A 94 19.52 -2.27 -2.14
CA ARG A 94 19.54 -3.64 -2.67
C ARG A 94 20.45 -3.73 -3.89
N LYS A 95 20.38 -2.72 -4.77
CA LYS A 95 21.25 -2.65 -5.96
C LYS A 95 22.72 -2.50 -5.60
N SER A 96 23.06 -1.71 -4.58
CA SER A 96 24.44 -1.55 -4.11
C SER A 96 24.99 -2.81 -3.41
N LYS A 97 24.12 -3.75 -3.03
CA LYS A 97 24.47 -5.02 -2.37
C LYS A 97 24.39 -6.22 -3.31
N ALA A 98 23.89 -6.04 -4.53
CA ALA A 98 23.83 -7.12 -5.52
C ALA A 98 25.22 -7.27 -6.17
N PRO A 99 25.86 -8.45 -6.09
CA PRO A 99 27.09 -8.71 -6.80
C PRO A 99 26.77 -8.92 -8.29
N PHE A 100 27.14 -7.92 -9.10
CA PHE A 100 27.23 -7.92 -10.58
C PHE A 100 25.94 -7.91 -11.44
N GLY A 101 25.98 -7.02 -12.46
CA GLY A 101 25.21 -7.02 -13.72
C GLY A 101 23.75 -6.60 -13.61
N GLY A 102 23.25 -5.50 -14.19
CA GLY A 102 23.42 -5.12 -15.60
C GLY A 102 22.48 -5.99 -16.43
N GLU A 103 21.45 -5.39 -17.04
CA GLU A 103 20.49 -6.02 -17.99
C GLU A 103 19.29 -6.79 -17.42
N GLY A 104 18.35 -6.07 -16.79
CA GLY A 104 16.96 -6.52 -16.63
C GLY A 104 15.93 -5.39 -16.57
N PHE A 105 16.38 -4.13 -16.67
CA PHE A 105 15.60 -2.97 -16.23
C PHE A 105 14.59 -2.40 -17.23
N LEU A 106 14.53 -2.92 -18.46
CA LEU A 106 13.54 -2.44 -19.43
C LEU A 106 12.28 -3.33 -19.49
N GLN A 107 12.31 -4.59 -19.03
CA GLN A 107 11.17 -5.49 -19.25
C GLN A 107 9.97 -5.20 -18.33
N VAL A 108 10.19 -4.79 -17.08
CA VAL A 108 9.10 -4.68 -16.07
C VAL A 108 8.41 -3.30 -16.10
N LEU A 109 9.15 -2.22 -16.42
CA LEU A 109 8.55 -0.88 -16.51
C LEU A 109 7.92 -0.59 -17.87
N LEU A 110 8.37 -1.21 -18.96
CA LEU A 110 7.74 -1.02 -20.28
C LEU A 110 6.39 -1.74 -20.41
N HIS A 111 6.17 -2.86 -19.70
CA HIS A 111 4.92 -3.62 -19.84
C HIS A 111 3.70 -2.95 -19.19
N SER A 112 3.91 -2.02 -18.25
CA SER A 112 2.81 -1.25 -17.63
C SER A 112 2.47 0.02 -18.42
N CYS A 113 3.44 0.61 -19.13
CA CYS A 113 3.18 1.81 -19.96
C CYS A 113 2.65 1.48 -21.37
N CYS A 114 2.86 0.29 -21.90
CA CYS A 114 2.40 -0.06 -23.26
C CYS A 114 0.97 -0.61 -23.35
N SER A 115 0.28 -0.86 -22.23
CA SER A 115 -1.11 -1.36 -22.25
C SER A 115 -2.17 -0.26 -22.10
N SER A 116 -1.78 1.01 -22.18
CA SER A 116 -2.70 2.15 -22.19
C SER A 116 -2.32 3.13 -23.31
N ARG A 117 -2.49 2.67 -24.55
CA ARG A 117 -2.82 3.49 -25.72
C ARG A 117 -3.81 2.73 -26.59
#